data_AF-A0A8K0QGN1-F1
#
_entry.id   AF-A0A8K0QGN1-F1
#
_cell.length_a   1.000
_cell.length_b   1.000
_cell.length_c   1.000
_cell.angle_alpha   90.00
_cell.angle_beta   90.00
_cell.angle_gamma   90.00
#
_symmetry.space_group_name_H-M   'P 1'
#
loop_
_entity.id
_entity.type
_entity.pdbx_description
1 polymer ?
#
loop_
_entity_poly.entity_id
_entity_poly.type
_entity_poly.pdbx_seq_one_letter_code
_entity_poly.pdbx_strand_id
1 'polypeptide(L)'
;MPKHFDYVKALGADVVFDNISTTVVHDMKRATGGRLKYVLDCISKEPTKKISVGASGDNGGIYTTLLPIPAELVYSINDKLMSKFNPDQSFIGEASDCTTSTTS
;
A
#
# COMPACT_ATOMS: atom_id res chain seq x y z
N MET A 1 16.73 -12.74 9.99
CA MET A 1 16.18 -11.96 11.11
C MET A 1 15.85 -10.56 10.60
N PRO A 2 14.62 -10.09 10.78
CA PRO A 2 14.26 -8.73 10.42
C PRO A 2 14.96 -7.75 11.36
N LYS A 3 15.87 -6.93 10.81
CA LYS A 3 16.78 -6.10 11.62
C LYS A 3 16.16 -4.84 12.23
N HIS A 4 14.91 -4.51 11.88
CA HIS A 4 14.33 -3.19 12.18
C HIS A 4 12.91 -3.22 12.76
N PHE A 5 12.42 -4.38 13.22
CA PHE A 5 11.02 -4.48 13.67
C PHE A 5 10.72 -3.64 14.91
N ASP A 6 11.58 -3.69 15.92
CA ASP A 6 11.37 -2.93 17.16
C ASP A 6 11.47 -1.43 16.92
N TYR A 7 12.35 -1.00 16.00
CA TYR A 7 12.47 0.40 15.59
C TYR A 7 11.19 0.89 14.89
N VAL A 8 10.66 0.13 13.94
CA VAL A 8 9.44 0.52 13.20
C VAL A 8 8.20 0.52 14.10
N LYS A 9 8.13 -0.40 15.08
CA LYS A 9 7.08 -0.36 16.12
C LYS A 9 7.21 0.86 17.02
N ALA A 10 8.43 1.21 17.44
CA ALA A 10 8.67 2.41 18.25
C ALA A 10 8.28 3.71 17.52
N LEU A 11 8.31 3.72 16.19
CA LEU A 11 7.83 4.83 15.35
C LEU A 11 6.31 4.89 15.20
N GLY A 12 5.56 3.91 15.74
CA GLY A 12 4.10 3.92 15.76
C GLY A 12 3.41 2.88 14.88
N ALA A 13 4.13 1.89 14.35
CA ALA A 13 3.49 0.81 13.59
C ALA A 13 2.78 -0.21 14.50
N ASP A 14 1.49 -0.45 14.26
CA ASP A 14 0.71 -1.48 14.99
C ASP A 14 1.21 -2.90 14.71
N VAL A 15 1.55 -3.19 13.44
CA VAL A 15 2.01 -4.51 13.00
C VAL A 15 3.14 -4.35 11.98
N VAL A 16 4.15 -5.21 12.08
CA VAL A 16 5.29 -5.23 11.15
C VAL A 16 5.44 -6.64 10.58
N PHE A 17 5.61 -6.73 9.27
CA PHE A 17 5.76 -7.98 8.54
C PHE A 17 7.10 -8.07 7.82
N ASP A 18 7.60 -9.29 7.62
CA ASP A 18 8.81 -9.54 6.84
C ASP A 18 8.43 -9.68 5.37
N ASN A 19 8.91 -8.77 4.52
CA ASN A 19 8.62 -8.75 3.09
C ASN A 19 9.34 -9.88 2.30
N ILE A 20 10.26 -10.61 2.95
CA ILE A 20 10.89 -11.81 2.39
C ILE A 20 9.98 -13.04 2.57
N SER A 21 9.03 -12.98 3.52
CA SER A 21 8.13 -14.09 3.78
C SER A 21 7.21 -14.35 2.58
N THR A 22 7.12 -15.61 2.15
CA THR A 22 6.19 -16.03 1.09
C THR A 22 4.72 -15.94 1.53
N THR A 23 4.45 -15.88 2.83
CA THR A 23 3.10 -15.75 3.39
C THR A 23 2.68 -14.31 3.68
N VAL A 24 3.56 -13.34 3.44
CA VAL A 24 3.37 -11.94 3.87
C VAL A 24 2.03 -11.34 3.42
N VAL A 25 1.59 -11.62 2.20
CA VAL A 25 0.31 -11.12 1.66
C VAL A 25 -0.88 -11.68 2.45
N HIS A 26 -0.86 -12.98 2.75
CA HIS A 26 -1.92 -13.63 3.52
C HIS A 26 -1.94 -13.11 4.96
N ASP A 27 -0.77 -12.87 5.56
CA ASP A 27 -0.65 -12.33 6.90
C ASP A 27 -1.16 -10.87 6.99
N MET A 28 -0.85 -10.04 6.00
CA MET A 28 -1.39 -8.68 5.87
C MET A 28 -2.91 -8.68 5.71
N LYS A 29 -3.46 -9.56 4.85
CA LYS A 29 -4.92 -9.70 4.69
C LYS A 29 -5.59 -10.14 5.98
N ARG A 30 -5.00 -11.10 6.71
CA ARG A 30 -5.54 -11.57 7.99
C ARG A 30 -5.55 -10.45 9.04
N ALA A 31 -4.46 -9.70 9.15
CA ALA A 31 -4.36 -8.60 10.11
C ALA A 31 -5.32 -7.44 9.82
N THR A 32 -5.61 -7.18 8.54
CA THR A 32 -6.50 -6.09 8.11
C THR A 32 -7.96 -6.55 7.89
N GLY A 33 -8.23 -7.85 8.04
CA GLY A 33 -9.52 -8.46 7.68
C GLY A 33 -9.88 -8.31 6.20
N GLY A 34 -8.87 -8.19 5.32
CA GLY A 34 -9.04 -8.00 3.88
C GLY A 34 -9.61 -6.62 3.48
N ARG A 35 -9.56 -5.63 4.37
CA ARG A 35 -10.16 -4.29 4.17
C ARG A 35 -9.12 -3.18 4.04
N LEU A 36 -7.89 -3.51 3.66
CA LEU A 36 -6.81 -2.54 3.48
C LEU A 36 -7.15 -1.59 2.31
N LYS A 37 -7.49 -0.34 2.64
CA LYS A 37 -7.94 0.70 1.69
C LYS A 37 -6.84 1.66 1.27
N TYR A 38 -5.83 1.86 2.11
CA TYR A 38 -4.75 2.81 1.87
C TYR A 38 -3.42 2.08 1.97
N VAL A 39 -2.60 2.19 0.93
CA VAL A 39 -1.28 1.56 0.87
C VAL A 39 -0.27 2.61 0.44
N LEU A 40 0.82 2.71 1.19
CA LEU A 40 1.98 3.55 0.86
C LEU A 40 3.17 2.65 0.55
N ASP A 41 3.64 2.69 -0.70
CA ASP A 41 4.82 1.95 -1.15
C ASP A 41 6.05 2.86 -1.24
N CYS A 42 6.92 2.73 -0.25
CA CYS A 42 8.18 3.47 -0.16
C CYS A 42 9.36 2.79 -0.88
N ILE A 43 9.20 1.57 -1.40
CA ILE A 43 10.28 0.84 -2.09
C ILE A 43 10.11 0.97 -3.60
N SER A 44 8.88 0.89 -4.09
CA SER A 44 8.50 1.06 -5.51
C SER A 44 9.29 0.16 -6.49
N LYS A 45 9.74 -1.01 -6.03
CA LYS A 45 10.42 -2.03 -6.84
C LYS A 45 9.47 -3.17 -7.17
N GLU A 46 9.67 -3.79 -8.33
CA GLU A 46 8.87 -4.92 -8.86
C GLU A 46 8.41 -5.97 -7.82
N PRO A 47 9.28 -6.56 -6.98
CA PRO A 47 8.84 -7.59 -6.03
C PRO A 47 7.93 -7.03 -4.92
N THR A 48 8.16 -5.80 -4.47
CA THR A 48 7.36 -5.18 -3.39
C THR A 48 5.96 -4.84 -3.86
N LYS A 49 5.78 -4.48 -5.13
CA LYS A 49 4.47 -4.12 -5.70
C LYS A 49 3.47 -5.27 -5.57
N LYS A 50 3.89 -6.50 -5.89
CA LYS A 50 3.03 -7.69 -5.81
C LYS A 50 2.54 -7.95 -4.39
N ILE A 51 3.39 -7.66 -3.40
CA ILE A 51 3.04 -7.80 -1.99
C ILE A 51 2.02 -6.74 -1.60
N SER A 52 2.34 -5.47 -1.83
CA SER A 52 1.53 -4.33 -1.37
C SER A 52 0.18 -4.23 -2.08
N VAL A 53 0.16 -4.40 -3.41
CA VAL A 53 -1.07 -4.41 -4.21
C VAL A 53 -1.90 -5.67 -3.96
N GLY A 54 -1.24 -6.82 -3.81
CA GLY A 54 -1.91 -8.09 -3.52
C GLY A 54 -2.54 -8.15 -2.13
N ALA A 55 -2.00 -7.41 -1.16
CA ALA A 55 -2.54 -7.29 0.20
C ALA A 55 -3.72 -6.32 0.31
N SER A 56 -3.91 -5.44 -0.69
CA SER A 56 -5.05 -4.53 -0.74
C SER A 56 -6.39 -5.28 -0.76
N GLY A 57 -7.42 -4.64 -0.21
CA GLY A 57 -8.77 -5.18 -0.22
C GLY A 57 -9.43 -5.15 -1.59
N ASP A 58 -10.49 -5.97 -1.74
CA ASP A 58 -11.22 -6.13 -3.00
C ASP A 58 -12.31 -5.06 -3.23
N ASN A 59 -12.46 -4.11 -2.30
CA ASN A 59 -13.44 -3.02 -2.34
C ASN A 59 -12.86 -1.70 -2.87
N GLY A 60 -11.69 -1.77 -3.50
CA GLY A 60 -10.96 -0.61 -3.98
C GLY A 60 -10.21 0.14 -2.88
N GLY A 61 -9.38 1.10 -3.30
CA GLY A 61 -8.46 1.78 -2.41
C GLY A 61 -7.49 2.70 -3.13
N ILE A 62 -6.61 3.35 -2.36
CA ILE A 62 -5.56 4.22 -2.87
C ILE A 62 -4.22 3.54 -2.67
N TYR A 63 -3.50 3.36 -3.77
CA TYR A 63 -2.13 2.91 -3.77
C TYR A 63 -1.22 4.10 -4.09
N THR A 64 -0.49 4.58 -3.09
CA THR A 64 0.42 5.71 -3.24
C THR A 64 1.85 5.21 -3.33
N THR A 65 2.59 5.65 -4.35
CA THR A 65 4.02 5.35 -4.48
C THR A 65 4.90 6.56 -4.31
N LEU A 66 6.10 6.29 -3.81
CA LEU A 66 7.14 7.27 -3.61
C LEU A 66 8.03 7.47 -4.83
N LEU A 67 8.15 6.45 -5.68
CA LEU A 67 8.78 6.54 -6.99
C LEU A 67 7.73 6.28 -8.07
N PRO A 68 7.87 6.90 -9.25
CA PRO A 68 6.88 6.73 -10.31
C PRO A 68 6.90 5.29 -10.81
N ILE A 69 5.71 4.70 -10.91
CA ILE A 69 5.52 3.37 -11.49
C ILE A 69 4.40 3.43 -12.53
N PRO A 70 4.46 2.60 -13.59
CA PRO A 70 3.35 2.50 -14.55
C PRO A 70 2.08 2.01 -13.86
N ALA A 71 0.98 2.75 -14.00
CA ALA A 71 -0.30 2.41 -13.38
C ALA A 71 -0.87 1.08 -13.92
N GLU A 72 -0.57 0.73 -15.17
CA GLU A 72 -0.95 -0.54 -15.80
C GLU A 72 -0.52 -1.77 -14.98
N LEU A 73 0.65 -1.71 -14.33
CA LEU A 73 1.14 -2.79 -13.48
C LEU A 73 0.30 -2.94 -12.21
N VAL A 74 -0.20 -1.83 -11.65
CA VAL A 74 -1.10 -1.86 -10.48
C VAL A 74 -2.43 -2.48 -10.89
N TYR A 75 -3.01 -2.01 -12.01
CA TYR A 75 -4.31 -2.49 -12.48
C TYR A 75 -4.28 -3.95 -12.93
N SER A 76 -3.13 -4.46 -13.41
CA SER A 76 -2.99 -5.88 -13.75
C SER A 76 -3.11 -6.82 -12.54
N ILE A 77 -2.93 -6.31 -11.32
CA ILE A 77 -3.01 -7.09 -10.08
C ILE A 77 -4.34 -6.79 -9.36
N ASN A 78 -4.74 -5.52 -9.29
CA ASN A 78 -6.00 -5.09 -8.72
C ASN A 78 -6.49 -3.82 -9.45
N ASP A 79 -7.45 -4.00 -10.34
CA ASP A 79 -8.07 -2.96 -11.18
C ASP A 79 -8.93 -1.97 -10.39
N LYS A 80 -9.27 -2.29 -9.13
CA LYS A 80 -10.07 -1.43 -8.25
C LYS A 80 -9.25 -0.43 -7.45
N LEU A 81 -7.92 -0.49 -7.53
CA LEU A 81 -7.06 0.48 -6.87
C LEU A 81 -6.91 1.74 -7.72
N MET A 82 -6.77 2.87 -7.06
CA MET A 82 -6.38 4.12 -7.68
C MET A 82 -4.89 4.36 -7.41
N SER A 83 -4.08 4.43 -8.46
CA SER A 83 -2.64 4.69 -8.33
C SER A 83 -2.39 6.19 -8.20
N LYS A 84 -1.80 6.63 -7.09
CA LYS A 84 -1.29 7.99 -6.88
C LYS A 84 0.24 7.97 -6.78
N PHE A 85 0.89 8.96 -7.36
CA PHE A 85 2.32 9.18 -7.21
C PHE A 85 2.55 10.47 -6.44
N ASN A 86 3.22 10.38 -5.30
CA ASN A 86 3.56 11.54 -4.47
C ASN A 86 5.09 11.72 -4.48
N PRO A 87 5.62 12.69 -5.24
CA PRO A 87 7.06 12.96 -5.27
C PRO A 87 7.56 13.60 -3.97
N ASP A 88 6.66 14.15 -3.15
CA ASP A 88 6.95 14.77 -1.88
C ASP A 88 6.85 13.74 -0.74
N GLN A 89 7.95 13.58 0.01
CA GLN A 89 8.05 12.66 1.16
C GLN A 89 7.22 13.13 2.38
N SER A 90 6.48 14.25 2.25
CA SER A 90 5.63 14.84 3.26
C SER A 90 4.33 14.06 3.40
N PHE A 91 4.41 12.86 3.98
CA PHE A 91 3.24 12.07 4.34
C PHE A 91 2.67 12.53 5.70
N ILE A 92 2.25 13.79 5.81
CA ILE A 92 1.60 14.31 7.02
C ILE A 92 0.18 14.74 6.66
N GLY A 93 -0.77 13.82 6.84
CA GLY A 93 -2.18 14.15 7.13
C GLY A 93 -3.13 14.40 5.97
N GLU A 94 -2.68 14.60 4.73
CA GLU A 94 -3.61 14.87 3.63
C GLU A 94 -4.14 13.56 3.01
N ALA A 95 -5.18 13.01 3.62
CA ALA A 95 -6.18 12.22 2.90
C ALA A 95 -6.90 13.16 1.92
N SER A 96 -6.19 13.61 0.87
CA SER A 96 -6.72 14.52 -0.13
C SER A 96 -7.81 13.81 -0.92
N ASP A 97 -9.03 14.14 -0.50
CA ASP A 97 -10.33 14.07 -1.16
C ASP A 97 -10.32 13.27 -2.46
N CYS A 98 -10.87 12.06 -2.40
CA CYS A 98 -11.49 11.46 -3.57
C CYS A 98 -12.85 12.15 -3.74
N THR A 99 -12.84 13.37 -4.29
CA THR A 99 -14.07 14.09 -4.64
C THR A 99 -14.74 13.31 -5.76
N THR A 100 -15.88 12.72 -5.45
CA THR A 100 -16.85 12.20 -6.41
C THR A 100 -17.34 13.35 -7.28
N SER A 101 -16.78 13.53 -8.48
CA SER A 101 -17.46 14.31 -9.51
C SER A 101 -18.50 13.42 -10.20
N THR A 102 -19.62 13.23 -9.51
CA THR A 102 -20.91 13.03 -10.19
C THR A 102 -21.34 14.39 -10.70
N THR A 103 -21.21 14.63 -11.99
CA THR A 103 -21.96 15.71 -12.66
C THR A 103 -22.97 15.06 -13.59
N SER A 104 -24.23 15.24 -13.21
CA SER A 104 -25.42 15.08 -14.05
C SER A 104 -25.46 16.13 -15.14
#